data_AF-A0A9D9HAA6-F1
#
_entry.id   AF-A0A9D9HAA6-F1
#
_cell.length_a   1.000
_cell.length_b   1.000
_cell.length_c   1.000
_cell.angle_alpha   90.00
_cell.angle_beta   90.00
_cell.angle_gamma   90.00
#
_symmetry.space_group_name_H-M   'P 1'
#
loop_
_entity.id
_entity.type
_entity.pdbx_description
1 polymer ?
#
loop_
_entity_poly.entity_id
_entity_poly.type
_entity_poly.pdbx_seq_one_letter_code
_entity_poly.pdbx_strand_id
1 'polypeptide(L)'
;MDQNNQLEKPSLYDIVLKREWSYYTGAVLIVIFAMALCMVGSTWGVSGALGTWGSMFLGLFGIDTATVFNNNTSNYSFFANQASITDIGLLLGASIACLLAAQWKIRNIKHYKQALAAIIGGLLMGVGAKMAGGCNIGGLFSQLPQFSLAA
;
A
#
# COMPACT_ATOMS: atom_id res chain seq x y z
N MET A 1 -7.48 28.03 -43.40
CA MET A 1 -6.65 27.14 -44.22
C MET A 1 -5.28 27.10 -43.56
N ASP A 2 -4.99 26.05 -42.81
CA ASP A 2 -3.64 25.50 -42.79
C ASP A 2 -3.76 24.02 -42.44
N GLN A 3 -3.56 23.20 -43.47
CA GLN A 3 -3.56 21.74 -43.39
C GLN A 3 -2.16 21.33 -42.98
N ASN A 4 -1.97 20.69 -41.82
CA ASN A 4 -0.88 19.73 -41.59
C ASN A 4 -1.17 18.92 -40.33
N ASN A 5 -1.97 17.90 -40.55
CA ASN A 5 -2.04 16.67 -39.78
C ASN A 5 -0.63 16.08 -39.59
N GLN A 6 0.03 16.44 -38.50
CA GLN A 6 1.12 15.65 -37.92
C GLN A 6 0.52 15.00 -36.67
N LEU A 7 0.19 13.72 -36.78
CA LEU A 7 -0.04 12.85 -35.63
C LEU A 7 1.25 12.85 -34.82
N GLU A 8 1.40 13.79 -33.90
CA GLU A 8 2.51 13.79 -32.95
C GLU A 8 2.36 12.50 -32.15
N LYS A 9 3.18 11.51 -32.49
CA LYS A 9 3.19 10.19 -31.87
C LYS A 9 3.26 10.47 -30.38
N PRO A 10 2.28 10.06 -29.56
CA PRO A 10 2.32 10.39 -28.15
C PRO A 10 3.67 9.92 -27.62
N SER A 11 4.43 10.86 -27.05
CA SER A 11 5.76 10.58 -26.54
C SER A 11 5.67 9.36 -25.62
N LEU A 12 6.66 8.46 -25.67
CA LEU A 12 6.67 7.28 -24.79
C LEU A 12 6.47 7.70 -23.32
N TYR A 13 6.95 8.88 -22.94
CA TYR A 13 6.70 9.50 -21.66
C TYR A 13 5.20 9.69 -21.35
N ASP A 14 4.42 10.25 -22.28
CA ASP A 14 3.00 10.53 -22.07
C ASP A 14 2.15 9.25 -22.02
N ILE A 15 2.51 8.22 -22.79
CA ILE A 15 1.81 6.93 -22.78
C ILE A 15 2.13 6.14 -21.50
N VAL A 16 3.40 6.10 -21.10
CA VAL A 16 3.87 5.27 -19.99
C VAL A 16 3.59 5.92 -18.63
N LEU A 17 3.71 7.25 -18.50
CA LEU A 17 3.63 7.93 -17.19
C LEU A 17 2.38 8.77 -16.99
N LYS A 18 1.76 9.28 -18.06
CA LYS A 18 0.69 10.28 -17.96
C LYS A 18 -0.69 9.71 -18.26
N ARG A 19 -0.77 8.69 -19.10
CA ARG A 19 -2.00 7.94 -19.37
C ARG A 19 -2.22 6.85 -18.34
N GLU A 20 -3.49 6.66 -17.99
CA GLU A 20 -3.93 5.48 -17.25
C GLU A 20 -3.63 4.21 -18.04
N TRP A 21 -2.91 3.29 -17.41
CA TRP A 21 -2.64 1.99 -18.00
C TRP A 21 -3.95 1.19 -18.10
N SER A 22 -4.06 0.37 -19.15
CA SER A 22 -5.21 -0.52 -19.30
C SER A 22 -5.35 -1.44 -18.08
N TYR A 23 -6.58 -1.79 -17.73
CA TYR A 23 -6.86 -2.72 -16.63
C TYR A 23 -6.08 -4.05 -16.78
N TYR A 24 -5.95 -4.55 -18.01
CA TYR A 24 -5.21 -5.77 -18.30
C TYR A 24 -3.72 -5.66 -17.96
N THR A 25 -3.07 -4.53 -18.31
CA THR A 25 -1.64 -4.35 -18.03
C THR A 25 -1.39 -4.20 -16.53
N GLY A 26 -2.27 -3.49 -15.81
CA GLY A 26 -2.22 -3.41 -14.36
C GLY A 26 -2.39 -4.77 -13.66
N ALA A 27 -3.37 -5.57 -14.10
CA ALA A 27 -3.62 -6.90 -13.54
C ALA A 27 -2.42 -7.83 -13.71
N VAL A 28 -1.84 -7.89 -14.91
CA VAL A 28 -0.66 -8.72 -15.19
C VAL A 28 0.53 -8.29 -14.32
N LEU A 29 0.76 -6.98 -14.16
CA LEU A 29 1.89 -6.48 -13.38
C LEU A 29 1.76 -6.82 -11.89
N ILE A 30 0.55 -6.70 -11.33
CA ILE A 30 0.29 -7.05 -9.93
C ILE A 30 0.49 -8.55 -9.70
N VAL A 31 0.06 -9.41 -10.63
CA VAL A 31 0.27 -10.86 -10.53
C VAL A 31 1.75 -11.21 -10.55
N ILE A 32 2.52 -10.62 -11.46
CA ILE A 32 3.97 -10.82 -11.53
C ILE A 32 4.63 -10.36 -10.22
N PHE A 33 4.24 -9.20 -9.69
CA PHE A 33 4.76 -8.70 -8.42
C PHE A 33 4.42 -9.62 -7.23
N ALA A 34 3.17 -10.08 -7.14
CA ALA A 34 2.75 -11.02 -6.10
C ALA A 34 3.50 -12.36 -6.20
N MET A 35 3.72 -12.87 -7.43
CA MET A 35 4.50 -14.08 -7.66
C MET A 35 5.97 -13.89 -7.26
N ALA A 36 6.57 -12.74 -7.55
CA ALA A 36 7.93 -12.42 -7.12
C ALA A 36 8.06 -12.42 -5.59
N LEU A 37 7.08 -11.86 -4.86
CA LEU A 37 7.07 -11.89 -3.39
C LEU A 37 6.92 -13.32 -2.85
N CYS A 38 6.12 -14.16 -3.51
CA CYS A 38 5.97 -15.56 -3.15
C CYS A 38 7.31 -16.32 -3.23
N MET A 39 8.17 -16.01 -4.21
CA MET A 39 9.51 -16.61 -4.32
C MET A 39 10.44 -16.21 -3.16
N VAL A 40 10.23 -15.03 -2.57
CA VAL A 40 10.97 -14.57 -1.38
C VAL A 40 10.46 -15.25 -0.10
N GLY A 41 9.36 -16.02 -0.17
CA GLY A 41 8.85 -16.83 0.93
C GLY A 41 7.94 -16.06 1.90
N SER A 42 7.43 -14.90 1.51
CA SER A 42 6.45 -14.15 2.29
C SER A 42 5.28 -13.68 1.45
N THR A 43 4.11 -13.69 2.06
CA THR A 43 2.89 -13.15 1.45
C THR A 43 2.90 -11.62 1.53
N TRP A 44 2.25 -10.98 0.56
CA TRP A 44 2.16 -9.52 0.55
C TRP A 44 1.14 -9.05 1.59
N GLY A 45 1.59 -8.30 2.61
CA GLY A 45 0.71 -7.79 3.66
C GLY A 45 1.21 -6.50 4.28
N VAL A 46 0.30 -5.54 4.43
CA VAL A 46 0.57 -4.19 4.97
C VAL A 46 0.20 -4.09 6.45
N SER A 47 -0.90 -4.74 6.87
CA SER A 47 -1.42 -4.63 8.24
C SER A 47 -0.48 -5.14 9.32
N GLY A 48 0.38 -6.11 9.01
CA GLY A 48 1.36 -6.64 9.96
C GLY A 48 2.40 -5.58 10.34
N ALA A 49 3.05 -4.99 9.35
CA ALA A 49 4.06 -3.96 9.54
C ALA A 49 3.48 -2.68 10.17
N LEU A 50 2.30 -2.22 9.71
CA LEU A 50 1.60 -1.09 10.34
C LEU A 50 1.25 -1.37 11.81
N GLY A 51 0.84 -2.60 12.13
CA GLY A 51 0.58 -3.01 13.51
C GLY A 51 1.84 -2.93 14.38
N THR A 52 2.99 -3.36 13.86
CA THR A 52 4.24 -3.29 14.60
C THR A 52 4.75 -1.87 14.75
N TRP A 53 4.65 -1.02 13.73
CA TRP A 53 4.98 0.40 13.84
C TRP A 53 4.06 1.11 14.85
N GLY A 54 2.77 0.78 14.83
CA GLY A 54 1.81 1.25 15.83
C GLY A 54 2.23 0.83 17.23
N SER A 55 2.63 -0.43 17.42
CA SER A 55 3.11 -0.93 18.71
C SER A 55 4.36 -0.16 19.19
N MET A 56 5.33 0.13 18.32
CA MET A 56 6.49 0.95 18.67
C MET A 56 6.08 2.36 19.10
N PHE A 57 5.13 2.97 18.39
CA PHE A 57 4.60 4.29 18.74
C PHE A 57 3.93 4.28 20.11
N LEU A 58 3.14 3.25 20.44
CA LEU A 58 2.55 3.09 21.77
C LEU A 58 3.59 2.79 22.86
N GLY A 59 4.66 2.07 22.51
CA GLY A 59 5.78 1.79 23.41
C GLY A 59 6.53 3.06 23.85
N LEU A 60 6.60 4.08 23.00
CA LEU A 60 7.16 5.39 23.39
C LEU A 60 6.34 6.09 24.48
N PHE A 61 5.03 5.82 24.56
CA PHE A 61 4.15 6.31 25.61
C PHE A 61 4.10 5.39 26.85
N GLY A 62 4.96 4.36 26.91
CA GLY A 62 5.08 3.46 28.06
C GLY A 62 3.97 2.42 28.19
N ILE A 63 3.17 2.20 27.14
CA ILE A 63 2.15 1.14 27.11
C ILE A 63 2.83 -0.19 26.80
N ASP A 64 2.50 -1.25 27.56
CA ASP A 64 3.02 -2.58 27.32
C ASP A 64 2.47 -3.16 26.00
N THR A 65 3.35 -3.27 25.01
CA THR A 65 3.00 -3.65 23.63
C THR A 65 2.92 -5.17 23.45
N ALA A 66 3.45 -5.94 24.41
CA ALA A 66 3.43 -7.39 24.39
C ALA A 66 2.01 -7.95 24.51
N THR A 67 1.17 -7.33 25.35
CA THR A 67 -0.21 -7.77 25.60
C THR A 67 -1.18 -7.40 24.48
N VAL A 68 -1.00 -6.24 23.84
CA VAL A 68 -1.93 -5.70 22.85
C VAL A 68 -1.62 -6.18 21.43
N PHE A 69 -0.34 -6.28 21.07
CA PHE A 69 0.07 -6.60 19.70
C PHE A 69 0.80 -7.95 19.56
N ASN A 70 1.05 -8.68 20.65
CA ASN A 70 1.79 -9.96 20.64
C ASN A 70 3.14 -9.86 19.89
N ASN A 71 3.77 -8.68 19.95
CA ASN A 71 5.02 -8.40 19.26
C ASN A 71 6.11 -8.09 20.29
N ASN A 72 7.22 -8.83 20.25
CA ASN A 72 8.42 -8.52 21.01
C ASN A 72 9.15 -7.35 20.33
N THR A 73 8.80 -6.13 20.71
CA THR A 73 9.33 -4.87 20.15
C THR A 73 10.79 -4.60 20.51
N SER A 74 11.38 -5.35 21.45
CA SER A 74 12.75 -5.16 21.95
C SER A 74 13.86 -5.45 20.93
N ASN A 75 13.57 -6.15 19.82
CA ASN A 75 14.56 -6.42 18.75
C ASN A 75 13.99 -6.14 17.34
N TYR A 76 13.07 -5.18 17.21
CA TYR A 76 12.50 -4.86 15.91
C TYR A 76 13.45 -4.01 15.06
N SER A 77 14.03 -4.62 14.02
CA SER A 77 14.73 -3.88 12.97
C SER A 77 13.77 -3.59 11.81
N PHE A 78 13.57 -2.31 11.49
CA PHE A 78 12.77 -1.86 10.34
C PHE A 78 13.23 -2.50 9.03
N PHE A 79 14.53 -2.78 8.91
CA PHE A 79 15.15 -3.37 7.71
C PHE A 79 15.24 -4.90 7.75
N ALA A 80 14.93 -5.55 8.87
CA ALA A 80 14.85 -7.01 8.92
C ALA A 80 13.45 -7.53 8.56
N ASN A 81 12.42 -6.68 8.66
CA ASN A 81 11.05 -7.06 8.39
C ASN A 81 10.68 -6.76 6.94
N GLN A 82 10.52 -7.82 6.14
CA GLN A 82 10.16 -7.74 4.74
C GLN A 82 8.90 -6.89 4.50
N ALA A 83 7.86 -7.05 5.32
CA ALA A 83 6.62 -6.28 5.22
C ALA A 83 6.84 -4.75 5.39
N SER A 84 7.74 -4.35 6.30
CA SER A 84 8.08 -2.92 6.47
C SER A 84 8.83 -2.36 5.27
N ILE A 85 9.72 -3.15 4.66
CA ILE A 85 10.43 -2.73 3.43
C ILE A 85 9.44 -2.58 2.27
N THR A 86 8.50 -3.51 2.11
CA THR A 86 7.48 -3.41 1.05
C THR A 86 6.57 -2.20 1.24
N ASP A 87 6.21 -1.86 2.48
CA ASP A 87 5.36 -0.70 2.78
C ASP A 87 6.10 0.62 2.50
N ILE A 88 7.37 0.73 2.90
CA ILE A 88 8.22 1.89 2.57
C ILE A 88 8.41 1.99 1.06
N GLY A 89 8.68 0.86 0.39
CA GLY A 89 8.83 0.79 -1.05
C GLY A 89 7.55 1.21 -1.79
N LEU A 90 6.37 0.82 -1.28
CA LEU A 90 5.09 1.22 -1.82
C LEU A 90 4.87 2.73 -1.66
N LEU A 91 5.16 3.28 -0.47
CA LEU A 91 5.01 4.72 -0.20
C LEU A 91 5.94 5.55 -1.10
N LEU A 92 7.22 5.18 -1.18
CA LEU A 92 8.21 5.85 -2.03
C LEU A 92 7.88 5.70 -3.51
N GLY A 93 7.55 4.48 -3.95
CA GLY A 93 7.20 4.18 -5.34
C GLY A 93 5.97 4.95 -5.81
N ALA A 94 4.89 4.96 -5.01
CA ALA A 94 3.70 5.75 -5.30
C ALA A 94 3.99 7.25 -5.35
N SER A 95 4.88 7.73 -4.47
CA SER A 95 5.25 9.14 -4.44
C SER A 95 6.03 9.53 -5.71
N ILE A 96 7.04 8.74 -6.07
CA ILE A 96 7.83 8.93 -7.29
C ILE A 96 6.92 8.88 -8.52
N ALA A 97 6.03 7.87 -8.62
CA ALA A 97 5.09 7.75 -9.73
C ALA A 97 4.18 8.99 -9.88
N CYS A 98 3.63 9.50 -8.77
CA CYS A 98 2.83 10.73 -8.78
C CYS A 98 3.63 11.97 -9.19
N LEU A 99 4.90 12.07 -8.79
CA LEU A 99 5.79 13.15 -9.20
C LEU A 99 6.07 13.10 -10.71
N LEU A 100 6.39 11.91 -11.25
CA LEU A 100 6.62 11.74 -12.70
C LEU A 100 5.35 11.99 -13.53
N ALA A 101 4.19 11.58 -13.02
CA ALA A 101 2.91 11.87 -13.67
C ALA A 101 2.53 13.37 -13.62
N ALA A 102 3.28 14.19 -12.88
CA ALA A 102 2.98 15.59 -12.57
C ALA A 102 1.58 15.80 -11.96
N GLN A 103 1.04 14.77 -11.29
CA GLN A 103 -0.27 14.79 -10.63
C GLN A 103 -0.19 15.04 -9.12
N TRP A 104 1.01 15.35 -8.60
CA TRP A 104 1.17 15.63 -7.18
C TRP A 104 0.43 16.90 -6.77
N LYS A 105 -0.72 16.73 -6.11
CA LYS A 105 -1.57 17.84 -5.65
C LYS A 105 -1.83 17.72 -4.16
N ILE A 106 -1.17 18.58 -3.38
CA ILE A 106 -1.51 18.76 -1.97
C ILE A 106 -2.88 19.43 -1.89
N ARG A 107 -3.87 18.68 -1.40
CA ARG A 107 -5.22 19.18 -1.19
C ARG A 107 -5.42 19.41 0.31
N ASN A 108 -5.60 20.67 0.69
CA ASN A 108 -5.95 21.01 2.06
C ASN A 108 -7.33 20.46 2.41
N ILE A 109 -7.45 19.94 3.63
CA ILE A 109 -8.70 19.43 4.17
C ILE A 109 -9.64 20.64 4.35
N LYS A 110 -10.72 20.71 3.57
CA LYS A 110 -11.64 21.85 3.57
C LYS A 110 -12.58 21.85 4.77
N HIS A 111 -12.86 20.68 5.37
CA HIS A 111 -13.81 20.53 6.46
C HIS A 111 -13.29 19.63 7.56
N TYR A 112 -13.45 20.04 8.83
CA TYR A 112 -13.09 19.23 10.00
C TYR A 112 -13.78 17.85 9.99
N LYS A 113 -15.01 17.78 9.44
CA LYS A 113 -15.76 16.52 9.29
C LYS A 113 -15.03 15.50 8.43
N GLN A 114 -14.27 15.93 7.42
CA GLN A 114 -13.47 15.03 6.58
C GLN A 114 -12.27 14.48 7.34
N ALA A 115 -11.62 15.31 8.17
CA ALA A 115 -10.54 14.84 9.05
C ALA A 115 -11.07 13.83 10.07
N LEU A 116 -12.22 14.12 10.71
CA LEU A 116 -12.84 13.20 11.66
C LEU A 116 -13.26 11.89 10.99
N ALA A 117 -13.85 11.95 9.80
CA ALA A 117 -14.22 10.76 9.03
C ALA A 117 -12.99 9.91 8.65
N ALA A 118 -11.87 10.54 8.29
CA ALA A 118 -10.63 9.83 8.00
C ALA A 118 -10.05 9.12 9.24
N ILE A 119 -10.09 9.78 10.41
CA ILE A 119 -9.63 9.19 11.68
C ILE A 119 -10.50 7.99 12.06
N ILE A 120 -11.83 8.17 12.06
CA ILE A 120 -12.77 7.09 12.40
C ILE A 120 -12.65 5.94 11.39
N GLY A 121 -12.57 6.24 10.10
CA GLY A 121 -12.39 5.25 9.04
C GLY A 121 -11.09 4.46 9.18
N GLY A 122 -9.98 5.14 9.48
CA GLY A 122 -8.69 4.48 9.73
C GLY A 122 -8.71 3.55 10.95
N LEU A 123 -9.34 3.99 12.05
CA LEU A 123 -9.51 3.17 13.24
C LEU A 123 -10.35 1.93 12.94
N LEU A 124 -11.47 2.10 12.24
CA LEU A 124 -12.36 1.00 11.87
C LEU A 124 -11.69 0.00 10.92
N MET A 125 -10.90 0.49 9.94
CA MET A 125 -10.09 -0.37 9.06
C MET A 125 -9.05 -1.18 9.85
N GLY A 126 -8.40 -0.57 10.84
CA GLY A 126 -7.41 -1.26 11.67
C GLY A 126 -8.02 -2.37 12.52
N VAL A 127 -9.14 -2.07 13.20
CA VAL A 127 -9.89 -3.07 13.99
C VAL A 127 -10.40 -4.19 13.08
N GLY A 128 -11.00 -3.85 11.94
CA GLY A 128 -11.50 -4.81 10.96
C GLY A 128 -10.39 -5.72 10.43
N ALA A 129 -9.23 -5.17 10.08
CA ALA A 129 -8.11 -5.96 9.58
C ALA A 129 -7.57 -6.97 10.61
N LYS A 130 -7.60 -6.62 11.90
CA LYS A 130 -7.23 -7.56 12.97
C LYS A 130 -8.28 -8.64 13.19
N MET A 131 -9.57 -8.29 13.15
CA MET A 131 -10.66 -9.27 13.28
C MET A 131 -10.72 -10.24 12.10
N ALA A 132 -10.47 -9.75 10.89
CA ALA A 132 -10.46 -10.57 9.67
C ALA A 132 -9.14 -11.34 9.46
N GLY A 133 -8.10 -11.07 10.24
CA GLY A 133 -6.78 -11.71 10.08
C GLY A 133 -6.01 -11.27 8.82
N GLY A 134 -6.42 -10.16 8.18
CA GLY A 134 -5.81 -9.68 6.95
C GLY A 134 -6.32 -8.32 6.49
N CYS A 135 -5.60 -7.70 5.55
CA CYS A 135 -6.10 -6.57 4.76
C CYS A 135 -6.58 -7.03 3.39
N ASN A 136 -7.24 -6.16 2.62
CA ASN A 136 -7.61 -6.45 1.23
C ASN A 136 -6.44 -6.98 0.39
N ILE A 137 -5.22 -6.46 0.58
CA ILE A 137 -4.06 -6.90 -0.20
C ILE A 137 -3.66 -8.33 0.19
N GLY A 138 -3.56 -8.61 1.49
CA GLY A 138 -3.19 -9.93 2.00
C GLY A 138 -4.29 -10.98 1.75
N GLY A 139 -5.54 -10.68 2.06
CA GLY A 139 -6.68 -11.58 1.87
C GLY A 139 -6.97 -11.82 0.39
N LEU A 140 -7.21 -10.76 -0.38
CA LEU A 140 -7.68 -10.92 -1.76
C LEU A 140 -6.56 -11.36 -2.71
N PHE A 141 -5.35 -10.80 -2.61
CA PHE A 141 -4.29 -11.11 -3.59
C PHE A 141 -3.38 -12.26 -3.15
N SER A 142 -3.27 -12.54 -1.85
CA SER A 142 -2.49 -13.69 -1.39
C SER A 142 -3.38 -14.91 -1.11
N GLN A 143 -4.51 -14.78 -0.41
CA GLN A 143 -5.28 -15.94 0.06
C GLN A 143 -6.29 -16.47 -0.98
N LEU A 144 -6.96 -15.61 -1.76
CA LEU A 144 -7.90 -16.09 -2.79
C LEU A 144 -7.25 -16.98 -3.87
N PRO A 145 -6.07 -16.65 -4.44
CA PRO A 145 -5.43 -17.52 -5.43
C PRO A 145 -4.98 -18.86 -4.85
N GLN A 146 -4.82 -18.95 -3.52
CA GLN A 146 -4.49 -20.18 -2.81
C GLN A 146 -5.72 -21.02 -2.46
N PHE A 147 -6.92 -20.59 -2.87
CA PHE A 147 -8.20 -21.22 -2.54
C PHE A 147 -8.40 -21.42 -1.02
N SER A 148 -7.86 -20.50 -0.22
CA SER A 148 -8.03 -20.53 1.23
C SER A 148 -9.47 -20.14 1.61
N LEU A 149 -10.11 -20.93 2.47
CA LEU A 149 -11.48 -20.68 2.93
C LEU A 149 -11.56 -19.50 3.92
N ALA A 150 -10.43 -19.09 4.49
CA ALA A 150 -10.34 -18.02 5.48
C ALA A 150 -9.96 -16.64 4.89
N ALA A 151 -9.97 -16.51 3.55
CA ALA A 151 -9.65 -15.28 2.82
C ALA A 151 -10.66 -14.15 3.05
#